data_AF-A0A381ZGG4-F1
#
_entry.id   AF-A0A381ZGG4-F1
#
_cell.length_a   1.000
_cell.length_b   1.000
_cell.length_c   1.000
_cell.angle_alpha   90.00
_cell.angle_beta   90.00
_cell.angle_gamma   90.00
#
_symmetry.space_group_name_H-M   'P 1'
#
loop_
_entity.id
_entity.type
_entity.pdbx_description
1 polymer ?
#
loop_
_entity_poly.entity_id
_entity_poly.type
_entity_poly.pdbx_seq_one_letter_code
_entity_poly.pdbx_strand_id
1 'polypeptide(L)'
;MNYPTPNLSVVVLAYRSGKNIIDFVDSLIHLLDREEPEWELILVANHFSGDDDQTPEIAKQLAESHIRIKTVTKIKKGMMGWDMKSGLEATTGKNIAVIDGDGQMPCEDVIRVYRKLVSERLELTKTYRVNREDGLYRKIISIVYNMIFKILFPGLVSRDINSKPKIMTREVYSQMSLHSNGWFVDAEIMIL
;
A
#
# COMPACT_ATOMS: atom_id res chain seq x y z
N MET A 1 24.10 12.02 1.55
CA MET A 1 23.35 13.24 1.17
C MET A 1 22.06 13.23 1.97
N ASN A 2 21.79 14.26 2.78
CA ASN A 2 20.49 14.42 3.44
C ASN A 2 19.52 15.00 2.41
N TYR A 3 18.73 14.13 1.78
CA TYR A 3 17.57 14.59 1.01
C TYR A 3 16.54 15.18 1.99
N PRO A 4 15.80 16.22 1.59
CA PRO A 4 14.66 16.69 2.37
C PRO A 4 13.67 15.54 2.59
N THR A 5 13.01 15.54 3.75
CA THR A 5 11.98 14.55 4.07
C THR A 5 10.89 14.57 3.00
N PRO A 6 10.59 13.44 2.33
CA PRO A 6 9.55 13.39 1.30
C PRO A 6 8.18 13.83 1.84
N ASN A 7 7.34 14.44 1.01
CA ASN A 7 5.95 14.68 1.35
C ASN A 7 5.13 13.39 1.33
N LEU A 8 5.47 12.46 0.42
CA LEU A 8 4.76 11.20 0.24
C LEU A 8 5.73 10.01 0.11
N SER A 9 5.58 9.01 0.98
CA SER A 9 6.13 7.68 0.78
C SER A 9 5.06 6.77 0.19
N VAL A 10 5.34 6.15 -0.95
CA VAL A 10 4.43 5.15 -1.54
C VAL A 10 5.01 3.77 -1.31
N VAL A 11 4.26 2.90 -0.64
CA VAL A 11 4.59 1.49 -0.44
C VAL A 11 3.84 0.67 -1.47
N VAL A 12 4.57 -0.06 -2.31
CA VAL A 12 4.00 -0.99 -3.30
C VAL A 12 4.27 -2.41 -2.85
N LEU A 13 3.21 -3.17 -2.65
CA LEU A 13 3.29 -4.58 -2.25
C LEU A 13 3.43 -5.47 -3.48
N ALA A 14 4.47 -6.27 -3.51
CA ALA A 14 4.84 -7.11 -4.63
C ALA A 14 5.18 -8.53 -4.16
N TYR A 15 4.47 -9.53 -4.68
CA TYR A 15 4.78 -10.92 -4.41
C TYR A 15 4.34 -11.74 -5.63
N ARG A 16 5.27 -12.48 -6.22
CA ARG A 16 5.09 -13.18 -7.50
C ARG A 16 4.59 -12.28 -8.63
N SER A 17 4.94 -11.00 -8.59
CA SER A 17 4.63 -10.04 -9.64
C SER A 17 5.60 -10.19 -10.82
N GLY A 18 6.82 -10.66 -10.58
CA GLY A 18 7.84 -10.82 -11.61
C GLY A 18 8.03 -9.53 -12.42
N LYS A 19 8.04 -9.64 -13.75
CA LYS A 19 8.19 -8.48 -14.65
C LYS A 19 6.95 -7.59 -14.73
N ASN A 20 5.77 -8.08 -14.32
CA ASN A 20 4.52 -7.32 -14.42
C ASN A 20 4.52 -6.06 -13.53
N ILE A 21 5.42 -6.00 -12.55
CA ILE A 21 5.54 -4.82 -11.68
C ILE A 21 6.21 -3.63 -12.38
N ILE A 22 7.02 -3.86 -13.42
CA ILE A 22 7.86 -2.82 -14.04
C ILE A 22 6.98 -1.70 -14.60
N ASP A 23 5.99 -2.04 -15.45
CA ASP A 23 5.10 -1.04 -16.07
C ASP A 23 4.29 -0.26 -15.02
N PHE A 24 3.90 -0.93 -13.93
CA PHE A 24 3.21 -0.28 -12.81
C PHE A 24 4.11 0.72 -12.08
N VAL A 25 5.36 0.33 -11.78
CA VAL A 25 6.35 1.23 -11.16
C VAL A 25 6.64 2.41 -12.07
N ASP A 26 6.89 2.19 -13.35
CA ASP A 26 7.20 3.25 -14.31
C ASP A 26 6.04 4.25 -14.43
N SER A 27 4.81 3.75 -14.52
CA SER A 27 3.61 4.59 -14.54
C SER A 27 3.45 5.40 -13.25
N LEU A 28 3.71 4.78 -12.10
CA LEU A 28 3.65 5.43 -10.80
C LEU A 28 4.74 6.51 -10.65
N ILE A 29 5.96 6.25 -11.12
CA ILE A 29 7.06 7.23 -11.11
C ILE A 29 6.70 8.44 -11.95
N HIS A 30 6.24 8.23 -13.19
CA HIS A 30 5.82 9.32 -14.07
C HIS A 30 4.70 10.17 -13.46
N LEU A 31 3.74 9.52 -12.79
CA LEU A 31 2.67 10.20 -12.09
C LEU A 31 3.19 11.03 -10.90
N LEU A 32 4.07 10.45 -10.08
CA LEU A 32 4.63 11.13 -8.91
C LEU A 32 5.50 12.31 -9.30
N ASP A 33 6.41 12.15 -10.26
CA ASP A 33 7.27 13.24 -10.75
C ASP A 33 6.46 14.43 -11.29
N ARG A 34 5.28 14.18 -11.85
CA ARG A 34 4.40 15.23 -12.37
C ARG A 34 3.56 15.92 -11.29
N GLU A 35 3.06 15.17 -10.31
CA GLU A 35 1.97 15.64 -9.44
C GLU A 35 2.38 15.84 -7.96
N GLU A 36 3.45 15.19 -7.49
CA GLU A 36 4.04 15.33 -6.14
C GLU A 36 5.53 14.98 -6.20
N PRO A 37 6.43 15.93 -6.53
CA PRO A 37 7.84 15.65 -6.82
C PRO A 37 8.67 15.26 -5.58
N GLU A 38 8.20 15.56 -4.36
CA GLU A 38 8.87 15.20 -3.11
C GLU A 38 8.41 13.83 -2.63
N TRP A 39 8.74 12.79 -3.39
CA TRP A 39 8.31 11.43 -3.14
C TRP A 39 9.46 10.45 -2.86
N GLU A 40 9.15 9.36 -2.17
CA GLU A 40 9.94 8.13 -2.17
C GLU A 40 9.04 6.92 -2.43
N LEU A 41 9.62 5.86 -3.00
CA LEU A 41 8.92 4.62 -3.31
C LEU A 41 9.57 3.47 -2.57
N ILE A 42 8.79 2.70 -1.83
CA ILE A 42 9.22 1.49 -1.13
C ILE A 42 8.61 0.29 -1.85
N LEU A 43 9.43 -0.44 -2.61
CA LEU A 43 9.04 -1.69 -3.25
C LEU A 43 9.22 -2.83 -2.25
N VAL A 44 8.12 -3.39 -1.77
CA VAL A 44 8.15 -4.55 -0.88
C VAL A 44 8.03 -5.80 -1.71
N ALA A 45 9.17 -6.47 -1.91
CA ALA A 45 9.27 -7.73 -2.65
C ALA A 45 9.78 -8.84 -1.71
N ASN A 46 9.06 -9.04 -0.60
CA ASN A 46 9.34 -10.14 0.30
C ASN A 46 8.80 -11.45 -0.29
N HIS A 47 9.55 -12.54 -0.13
CA HIS A 47 9.22 -13.85 -0.70
C HIS A 47 9.37 -14.99 0.32
N PHE A 48 8.85 -16.18 0.03
CA PHE A 48 9.10 -17.36 0.84
C PHE A 48 10.41 -18.05 0.44
N SER A 49 11.07 -18.69 1.40
CA SER A 49 12.29 -19.44 1.10
C SER A 49 11.98 -20.57 0.11
N GLY A 50 12.69 -20.58 -1.03
CA GLY A 50 12.54 -21.61 -2.06
C GLY A 50 11.29 -21.47 -2.93
N ASP A 51 10.60 -20.31 -2.90
CA ASP A 51 9.74 -19.98 -4.02
C ASP A 51 10.60 -19.37 -5.14
N ASP A 52 10.41 -19.83 -6.39
CA ASP A 52 11.16 -19.33 -7.56
C ASP A 52 10.68 -17.92 -7.97
N ASP A 53 10.37 -17.07 -6.98
CA ASP A 53 9.87 -15.72 -7.19
C ASP A 53 11.02 -14.79 -7.63
N GLN A 54 10.94 -14.31 -8.87
CA GLN A 54 11.90 -13.37 -9.45
C GLN A 54 11.65 -11.91 -9.02
N THR A 55 10.52 -11.62 -8.36
CA THR A 55 10.14 -10.26 -7.93
C THR A 55 11.21 -9.53 -7.11
N PRO A 56 11.90 -10.16 -6.14
CA PRO A 56 12.92 -9.46 -5.34
C PRO A 56 14.13 -8.99 -6.16
N GLU A 57 14.55 -9.77 -7.16
CA GLU A 57 15.66 -9.40 -8.04
C GLU A 57 15.27 -8.21 -8.93
N ILE A 58 14.08 -8.28 -9.53
CA ILE A 58 13.54 -7.19 -10.35
C ILE A 58 13.36 -5.91 -9.52
N ALA A 59 12.84 -6.02 -8.30
CA ALA A 59 12.66 -4.87 -7.42
C ALA A 59 14.00 -4.21 -7.06
N LYS A 60 15.06 -4.99 -6.81
CA LYS A 60 16.42 -4.46 -6.57
C LYS A 60 16.96 -3.71 -7.78
N GLN A 61 16.81 -4.27 -8.98
CA GLN A 61 17.24 -3.61 -10.22
C GLN A 61 16.53 -2.26 -10.44
N LEU A 62 15.22 -2.19 -10.12
CA LEU A 62 14.47 -0.92 -10.14
C LEU A 62 15.00 0.08 -9.10
N ALA A 63 15.42 -0.37 -7.92
CA ALA A 63 16.00 0.51 -6.91
C ALA A 63 17.40 1.02 -7.30
N GLU A 64 18.20 0.20 -7.98
CA GLU A 64 19.52 0.59 -8.50
C GLU A 64 19.41 1.64 -9.62
N SER A 65 18.34 1.62 -10.40
CA SER A 65 18.13 2.57 -11.50
C SER A 65 17.56 3.92 -11.05
N HIS A 66 17.05 4.04 -9.81
CA HIS A 66 16.40 5.27 -9.36
C HIS A 66 16.59 5.55 -7.86
N ILE A 67 17.29 6.64 -7.54
CA ILE A 67 17.72 7.00 -6.16
C ILE A 67 16.58 7.17 -5.14
N ARG A 68 15.36 7.48 -5.59
CA ARG A 68 14.18 7.64 -4.72
C ARG A 68 13.42 6.33 -4.46
N ILE A 69 13.88 5.21 -5.04
CA ILE A 69 13.30 3.89 -4.84
C ILE A 69 14.15 3.13 -3.84
N LYS A 70 13.48 2.53 -2.86
CA LYS A 70 14.06 1.62 -1.87
C LYS A 70 13.33 0.30 -1.95
N THR A 71 14.01 -0.78 -1.59
CA THR A 71 13.42 -2.12 -1.60
C THR A 71 13.44 -2.75 -0.22
N VAL A 72 12.36 -3.48 0.09
CA VAL A 72 12.31 -4.39 1.23
C VAL A 72 12.16 -5.81 0.69
N THR A 73 13.25 -6.57 0.73
CA THR A 73 13.31 -7.96 0.25
C THR A 73 13.75 -8.88 1.39
N LYS A 74 12.78 -9.42 2.14
CA LYS A 74 13.01 -10.31 3.28
C LYS A 74 12.35 -11.67 3.05
N ILE A 75 12.85 -12.69 3.75
CA ILE A 75 12.13 -13.96 3.87
C ILE A 75 10.88 -13.74 4.72
N LYS A 76 9.71 -14.00 4.15
CA LYS A 76 8.42 -13.76 4.78
C LYS A 76 8.26 -14.63 6.03
N LYS A 77 7.76 -14.01 7.10
CA LYS A 77 7.28 -14.67 8.33
C LYS A 77 5.77 -14.51 8.53
N GLY A 78 5.06 -14.21 7.45
CA GLY A 78 3.63 -13.93 7.41
C GLY A 78 3.15 -13.68 5.99
N MET A 79 1.89 -13.28 5.85
CA MET A 79 1.25 -13.03 4.57
C MET A 79 1.35 -11.54 4.20
N MET A 80 0.40 -11.01 3.42
CA MET A 80 0.38 -9.62 2.96
C MET A 80 0.54 -8.59 4.10
N GLY A 81 -0.04 -8.83 5.27
CA GLY A 81 0.08 -7.89 6.39
C GLY A 81 1.50 -7.76 6.94
N TRP A 82 2.30 -8.83 6.83
CA TRP A 82 3.72 -8.76 7.17
C TRP A 82 4.49 -7.89 6.16
N ASP A 83 4.14 -7.98 4.88
CA ASP A 83 4.75 -7.16 3.82
C ASP A 83 4.40 -5.69 4.01
N MET A 84 3.11 -5.42 4.20
CA MET A 84 2.61 -4.09 4.49
C MET A 84 3.36 -3.46 5.66
N LYS A 85 3.43 -4.12 6.82
CA LYS A 85 4.17 -3.58 7.97
C LYS A 85 5.63 -3.34 7.65
N SER A 86 6.31 -4.29 7.01
CA SER A 86 7.72 -4.12 6.65
C SER A 86 7.98 -2.96 5.69
N GLY A 87 7.02 -2.66 4.80
CA GLY A 87 7.06 -1.51 3.91
C GLY A 87 6.79 -0.20 4.64
N LEU A 88 5.73 -0.16 5.45
CA LEU A 88 5.36 1.01 6.27
C LEU A 88 6.51 1.42 7.20
N GLU A 89 7.18 0.47 7.84
CA GLU A 89 8.35 0.67 8.71
C GLU A 89 9.54 1.31 7.97
N ALA A 90 9.67 1.08 6.66
CA ALA A 90 10.77 1.60 5.84
C ALA A 90 10.52 3.02 5.31
N THR A 91 9.33 3.59 5.54
CA THR A 91 8.95 4.92 5.06
C THR A 91 9.52 6.04 5.93
N THR A 92 9.84 7.16 5.31
CA THR A 92 10.37 8.37 5.94
C THR A 92 9.56 9.64 5.67
N GLY A 93 8.67 9.63 4.67
CA GLY A 93 7.89 10.79 4.24
C GLY A 93 6.72 11.18 5.15
N LYS A 94 6.25 12.42 5.05
CA LYS A 94 5.21 12.99 5.92
C LYS A 94 3.86 12.27 5.82
N ASN A 95 3.53 11.77 4.64
CA ASN A 95 2.34 10.98 4.37
C ASN A 95 2.77 9.62 3.81
N ILE A 96 1.99 8.59 4.09
CA ILE A 96 2.30 7.22 3.71
C ILE A 96 1.13 6.65 2.93
N ALA A 97 1.37 6.26 1.69
CA ALA A 97 0.45 5.52 0.85
C ALA A 97 0.84 4.04 0.79
N VAL A 98 -0.13 3.14 0.78
CA VAL A 98 0.09 1.71 0.48
C VAL A 98 -0.87 1.24 -0.60
N ILE A 99 -0.32 0.56 -1.61
CA ILE A 99 -1.04 0.01 -2.76
C ILE A 99 -0.51 -1.38 -3.13
N ASP A 100 -1.38 -2.22 -3.70
CA ASP A 100 -0.99 -3.51 -4.26
C ASP A 100 -0.41 -3.29 -5.67
N GLY A 101 0.78 -3.84 -5.95
CA GLY A 101 1.51 -3.65 -7.22
C GLY A 101 1.09 -4.60 -8.34
N ASP A 102 -0.09 -5.22 -8.24
CA ASP A 102 -0.61 -6.17 -9.23
C ASP A 102 -1.43 -5.49 -10.36
N GLY A 103 -1.59 -4.17 -10.29
CA GLY A 103 -2.32 -3.38 -11.27
C GLY A 103 -3.85 -3.48 -11.18
N GLN A 104 -4.41 -4.17 -10.19
CA GLN A 104 -5.87 -4.19 -10.01
C GLN A 104 -6.42 -2.82 -9.64
N MET A 105 -5.64 -2.05 -8.88
CA MET A 105 -5.96 -0.67 -8.53
C MET A 105 -5.11 0.27 -9.40
N PRO A 106 -5.72 1.25 -10.08
CA PRO A 106 -4.98 2.18 -10.92
C PRO A 106 -4.03 3.04 -10.07
N CYS A 107 -2.80 3.24 -10.55
CA CYS A 107 -1.78 4.01 -9.83
C CYS A 107 -2.18 5.48 -9.62
N GLU A 108 -3.03 6.01 -10.51
CA GLU A 108 -3.64 7.35 -10.45
C GLU A 108 -4.42 7.59 -9.17
N ASP A 109 -4.95 6.52 -8.57
CA ASP A 109 -5.68 6.60 -7.31
C ASP A 109 -4.77 7.03 -6.15
N VAL A 110 -3.45 6.79 -6.23
CA VAL A 110 -2.49 7.23 -5.21
C VAL A 110 -2.52 8.76 -5.11
N ILE A 111 -2.34 9.47 -6.22
CA ILE A 111 -2.37 10.94 -6.24
C ILE A 111 -3.77 11.47 -5.93
N ARG A 112 -4.82 10.85 -6.49
CA ARG A 112 -6.20 11.31 -6.26
C ARG A 112 -6.57 11.27 -4.77
N VAL A 113 -6.27 10.15 -4.11
CA VAL A 113 -6.56 9.96 -2.68
C VAL A 113 -5.66 10.86 -1.84
N TYR A 114 -4.39 11.02 -2.22
CA TYR A 114 -3.42 11.85 -1.50
C TYR A 114 -3.86 13.32 -1.47
N ARG A 115 -4.30 13.84 -2.63
CA ARG A 115 -4.82 15.21 -2.73
C ARG A 115 -6.02 15.44 -1.84
N LYS A 116 -6.93 14.47 -1.74
CA LYS A 116 -8.07 14.56 -0.84
C LYS A 116 -7.60 14.65 0.62
N LEU A 117 -6.64 13.82 1.01
CA LEU A 117 -6.05 13.86 2.35
C LEU A 117 -5.49 15.25 2.69
N VAL A 118 -4.67 15.81 1.81
CA VAL A 118 -4.02 17.11 2.03
C VAL A 118 -5.01 18.27 2.00
N SER A 119 -5.88 18.33 0.99
CA SER A 119 -6.80 19.45 0.79
C SER A 119 -7.86 19.56 1.89
N GLU A 120 -8.34 18.42 2.39
CA GLU A 120 -9.35 18.36 3.45
C GLU A 120 -8.74 18.20 4.85
N ARG A 121 -7.40 18.17 4.96
CA ARG A 121 -6.65 17.98 6.21
C ARG A 121 -7.11 16.74 6.98
N LEU A 122 -7.28 15.64 6.25
CA LEU A 122 -7.69 14.37 6.80
C LEU A 122 -6.46 13.61 7.31
N GLU A 123 -6.72 12.67 8.22
CA GLU A 123 -5.69 11.82 8.80
C GLU A 123 -5.51 10.51 8.04
N LEU A 124 -6.60 9.99 7.47
CA LEU A 124 -6.63 8.78 6.68
C LEU A 124 -7.66 8.91 5.55
N THR A 125 -7.27 8.48 4.36
CA THR A 125 -8.13 8.41 3.19
C THR A 125 -7.87 7.13 2.43
N LYS A 126 -8.88 6.66 1.71
CA LYS A 126 -8.77 5.48 0.87
C LYS A 126 -9.81 5.47 -0.23
N THR A 127 -9.63 4.60 -1.19
CA THR A 127 -10.65 4.28 -2.19
C THR A 127 -11.72 3.36 -1.62
N TYR A 128 -12.77 3.09 -2.39
CA TYR A 128 -13.62 1.94 -2.22
C TYR A 128 -14.02 1.44 -3.60
N ARG A 129 -14.24 0.13 -3.75
CA ARG A 129 -14.64 -0.44 -5.05
C ARG A 129 -16.13 -0.25 -5.26
N VAL A 130 -16.52 0.45 -6.34
CA VAL A 130 -17.92 0.57 -6.77
C VAL A 130 -18.36 -0.67 -7.53
N ASN A 131 -17.58 -1.05 -8.55
CA ASN A 131 -17.80 -2.25 -9.35
C ASN A 131 -16.74 -3.30 -9.00
N ARG A 132 -17.16 -4.57 -8.94
CA ARG A 132 -16.26 -5.70 -8.67
C ARG A 132 -16.49 -6.76 -9.72
N GLU A 133 -15.44 -7.04 -10.50
CA GLU A 133 -15.38 -8.19 -11.42
C GLU A 133 -14.94 -9.47 -10.70
N ASP A 134 -15.11 -9.50 -9.38
CA ASP A 134 -14.88 -10.68 -8.55
C ASP A 134 -15.92 -11.78 -8.84
N GLY A 135 -15.47 -13.04 -8.76
CA GLY A 135 -16.37 -14.20 -8.72
C GLY A 135 -17.31 -14.18 -7.49
N LEU A 136 -18.44 -14.87 -7.59
CA LEU A 136 -19.51 -14.88 -6.57
C LEU A 136 -18.99 -15.18 -5.15
N TYR A 137 -18.06 -16.14 -5.03
CA TYR A 137 -17.46 -16.52 -3.76
C TYR A 137 -16.74 -15.34 -3.07
N ARG A 138 -15.89 -14.61 -3.80
CA ARG A 138 -15.16 -13.45 -3.27
C ARG A 138 -16.11 -12.30 -2.90
N LYS A 139 -17.20 -12.11 -3.66
CA LYS A 139 -18.23 -11.13 -3.34
C LYS A 139 -18.92 -11.44 -2.01
N ILE A 140 -19.33 -12.69 -1.79
CA ILE A 140 -19.98 -13.12 -0.55
C ILE A 140 -19.05 -12.92 0.66
N ILE A 141 -17.79 -13.37 0.56
CA ILE A 141 -16.80 -13.15 1.63
C ILE A 141 -16.66 -11.66 1.94
N SER A 142 -16.54 -10.82 0.91
CA SER A 142 -16.39 -9.39 1.12
C SER A 142 -17.61 -8.74 1.77
N ILE A 143 -18.82 -9.17 1.43
CA ILE A 143 -20.06 -8.66 2.06
C ILE A 143 -20.10 -9.04 3.54
N VAL A 144 -19.89 -10.32 3.86
CA VAL A 144 -19.90 -10.80 5.25
C VAL A 144 -18.83 -10.10 6.07
N TYR A 145 -17.62 -9.97 5.53
CA TYR A 145 -16.51 -9.30 6.18
C TYR A 145 -16.84 -7.84 6.52
N ASN A 146 -17.27 -7.04 5.53
CA ASN A 146 -17.61 -5.63 5.78
C ASN A 146 -18.82 -5.47 6.71
N MET A 147 -19.78 -6.40 6.68
CA MET A 147 -20.91 -6.41 7.60
C MET A 147 -20.46 -6.62 9.06
N ILE A 148 -19.56 -7.57 9.31
CA ILE A 148 -19.00 -7.82 10.65
C ILE A 148 -18.34 -6.55 11.20
N PHE A 149 -17.50 -5.89 10.41
CA PHE A 149 -16.83 -4.65 10.85
C PHE A 149 -17.81 -3.51 11.10
N LYS A 150 -18.86 -3.38 10.27
CA LYS A 150 -19.91 -2.38 10.49
C LYS A 150 -20.69 -2.61 11.78
N ILE A 151 -20.90 -3.88 12.18
CA ILE A 151 -21.60 -4.24 13.43
C ILE A 151 -20.69 -4.00 14.64
N LEU A 152 -19.44 -4.45 14.58
CA LEU A 152 -18.50 -4.34 15.70
C LEU A 152 -17.99 -2.91 15.92
N PHE A 153 -17.89 -2.12 14.86
CA PHE A 153 -17.37 -0.75 14.87
C PHE A 153 -18.34 0.20 14.15
N PRO A 154 -19.52 0.50 14.73
CA PRO A 154 -20.56 1.28 14.05
C PRO A 154 -20.15 2.72 13.71
N GLY A 155 -19.16 3.28 14.41
CA GLY A 155 -18.56 4.59 14.10
C GLY A 155 -17.63 4.58 12.87
N LEU A 156 -17.27 3.40 12.36
CA LEU A 156 -16.36 3.28 11.23
C LEU A 156 -17.09 3.55 9.91
N VAL A 157 -16.87 4.74 9.35
CA VAL A 157 -17.47 5.16 8.06
C VAL A 157 -16.66 4.58 6.89
N SER A 158 -16.81 3.27 6.64
CA SER A 158 -16.14 2.58 5.54
C SER A 158 -17.05 1.56 4.86
N ARG A 159 -17.07 1.57 3.52
CA ARG A 159 -17.81 0.61 2.69
C ARG A 159 -17.00 -0.63 2.29
N ASP A 160 -15.67 -0.50 2.28
CA ASP A 160 -14.74 -1.54 1.86
C ASP A 160 -13.46 -1.46 2.67
N ILE A 161 -13.35 -2.22 3.76
CA ILE A 161 -12.22 -2.18 4.69
C ILE A 161 -10.88 -2.44 3.99
N ASN A 162 -10.83 -3.40 3.07
CA ASN A 162 -9.59 -3.87 2.43
C ASN A 162 -9.19 -3.09 1.18
N SER A 163 -9.97 -2.11 0.73
CA SER A 163 -9.64 -1.33 -0.47
C SER A 163 -8.32 -0.59 -0.33
N LYS A 164 -7.63 -0.43 -1.45
CA LYS A 164 -6.38 0.31 -1.59
C LYS A 164 -6.46 1.20 -2.85
N PRO A 165 -5.65 2.27 -2.96
CA PRO A 165 -4.68 2.74 -1.97
C PRO A 165 -5.31 3.22 -0.67
N LYS A 166 -4.56 3.04 0.43
CA LYS A 166 -4.80 3.73 1.72
C LYS A 166 -3.69 4.73 1.91
N ILE A 167 -4.04 5.94 2.31
CA ILE A 167 -3.10 7.02 2.53
C ILE A 167 -3.38 7.63 3.89
N MET A 168 -2.34 7.75 4.70
CA MET A 168 -2.42 8.25 6.07
C MET A 168 -1.28 9.20 6.37
N THR A 169 -1.49 10.10 7.33
CA THR A 169 -0.42 10.94 7.85
C THR A 169 0.55 10.11 8.67
N ARG A 170 1.82 10.54 8.74
CA ARG A 170 2.83 9.88 9.59
C ARG A 170 2.44 9.95 11.07
N GLU A 171 1.79 11.03 11.48
CA GLU A 171 1.33 11.23 12.86
C GLU A 171 0.37 10.12 13.27
N VAL A 172 -0.63 9.81 12.44
CA VAL A 172 -1.60 8.73 12.71
C VAL A 172 -0.94 7.36 12.64
N TYR A 173 -0.11 7.11 11.63
CA TYR A 173 0.63 5.85 11.56
C TYR A 173 1.51 5.61 12.81
N SER A 174 2.13 6.64 13.36
CA SER A 174 3.01 6.53 14.54
C SER A 174 2.26 6.19 15.83
N GLN A 175 0.95 6.38 15.86
CA GLN A 175 0.07 6.02 16.99
C GLN A 175 -0.48 4.59 16.86
N MET A 176 -0.39 3.97 15.67
CA MET A 176 -0.90 2.62 15.41
C MET A 176 0.09 1.54 15.89
N SER A 177 -0.43 0.56 16.64
CA SER A 177 0.30 -0.68 16.96
C SER A 177 -0.24 -1.83 16.11
N LEU A 178 0.31 -2.00 14.90
CA LEU A 178 -0.13 -3.03 13.95
C LEU A 178 0.45 -4.41 14.30
N HIS A 179 -0.41 -5.39 14.57
CA HIS A 179 -0.03 -6.74 14.97
C HIS A 179 -0.28 -7.77 13.87
N SER A 180 -1.35 -7.62 13.09
CA SER A 180 -1.77 -8.58 12.08
C SER A 180 -0.72 -8.76 10.98
N ASN A 181 -0.35 -10.03 10.73
CA ASN A 181 0.57 -10.41 9.65
C ASN A 181 -0.16 -10.85 8.37
N GLY A 182 -1.49 -10.78 8.34
CA GLY A 182 -2.33 -11.15 7.20
C GLY A 182 -3.28 -10.03 6.79
N TRP A 183 -4.32 -10.39 6.04
CA TRP A 183 -5.36 -9.48 5.55
C TRP A 183 -6.08 -8.62 6.60
N PHE A 184 -6.03 -8.97 7.89
CA PHE A 184 -6.59 -8.16 8.97
C PHE A 184 -5.79 -6.87 9.28
N VAL A 185 -4.57 -6.71 8.73
CA VAL A 185 -3.84 -5.44 8.88
C VAL A 185 -4.64 -4.25 8.32
N ASP A 186 -5.40 -4.48 7.23
CA ASP A 186 -6.25 -3.45 6.64
C ASP A 186 -7.37 -3.04 7.61
N ALA A 187 -7.84 -3.95 8.46
CA ALA A 187 -8.82 -3.64 9.48
C ALA A 187 -8.19 -2.92 10.67
N GLU A 188 -7.00 -3.34 11.13
CA GLU A 188 -6.26 -2.64 12.19
C GLU A 188 -6.04 -1.17 11.83
N ILE A 189 -5.58 -0.88 10.60
CA ILE A 189 -5.39 0.50 10.10
C ILE A 189 -6.70 1.31 10.08
N MET A 190 -7.85 0.66 9.93
CA MET A 190 -9.13 1.35 9.88
C MET A 190 -9.74 1.60 11.27
N ILE A 191 -9.26 0.91 12.31
CA ILE A 191 -9.86 0.91 13.65
C ILE A 191 -8.99 1.65 14.67
N LEU A 192 -7.66 1.53 14.53
CA LEU A 192 -6.67 2.19 15.38
C LEU A 192 -6.46 3.63 14.91
#